data_AF-A0A4W3JZB6-F1
#
_entry.id   AF-A0A4W3JZB6-F1
#
_cell.length_a   1.000
_cell.length_b   1.000
_cell.length_c   1.000
_cell.angle_alpha   90.00
_cell.angle_beta   90.00
_cell.angle_gamma   90.00
#
_symmetry.space_group_name_H-M   'P 1'
#
loop_
_entity.id
_entity.type
_entity.pdbx_description
1 polymer ?
#
loop_
_entity_poly.entity_id
_entity_poly.type
_entity_poly.pdbx_seq_one_letter_code
_entity_poly.pdbx_strand_id
1 'polypeptide(L)'
;MFGSWLRVSACAVSLLLLLGSHAAQQKRNVLLIVADDAGFETEVYNNSAVRTPSLSQLASRSVIFRNAFTSVSSCSPSRSTILTGLPQVPSLPDSAQSPSPPPSSWFLLAGTEENHSILQVGRNITKIRQLVRDFLHSSDPR
;
A
#
# COMPACT_ATOMS: atom_id res chain seq x y z
N MET A 1 11.97 50.44 38.26
CA MET A 1 12.07 48.99 38.55
C MET A 1 11.06 48.11 37.78
N PHE A 2 10.18 48.67 36.92
CA PHE A 2 9.16 47.90 36.18
C PHE A 2 9.64 47.22 34.89
N GLY A 3 10.77 47.64 34.30
CA GLY A 3 11.26 47.12 33.01
C GLY A 3 11.90 45.73 33.05
N SER A 4 12.22 45.19 34.24
CA SER A 4 12.87 43.88 34.37
C SER A 4 11.88 42.71 34.18
N TRP A 5 10.63 42.87 34.64
CA TRP A 5 9.59 41.84 34.56
C TRP A 5 9.08 41.60 33.14
N LEU A 6 8.99 42.65 32.31
CA LEU A 6 8.60 42.53 30.90
C LEU A 6 9.60 41.70 30.09
N ARG A 7 10.90 41.82 30.41
CA ARG A 7 11.98 41.09 29.71
C ARG A 7 12.01 39.61 30.09
N VAL A 8 11.75 39.28 31.36
CA VAL A 8 11.68 37.88 31.83
C VAL A 8 10.49 37.15 31.21
N SER A 9 9.33 37.80 31.12
CA SER A 9 8.13 37.20 30.52
C SER A 9 8.30 36.95 29.01
N ALA A 10 8.91 37.88 28.28
CA ALA A 10 9.22 37.71 26.86
C ALA A 10 10.19 36.55 26.59
N CYS A 11 11.21 36.36 27.44
CA CYS A 11 12.12 35.21 27.35
C CYS A 11 11.41 33.88 27.65
N ALA A 12 10.51 33.84 28.64
CA ALA A 12 9.75 32.63 28.97
C ALA A 12 8.81 32.20 27.83
N VAL A 13 8.13 33.16 27.17
CA VAL A 13 7.28 32.89 26.00
C VAL A 13 8.10 32.40 24.81
N SER A 14 9.25 33.03 24.55
CA SER A 14 10.16 32.63 23.46
C SER A 14 10.72 31.21 23.69
N LEU A 15 11.06 30.86 24.93
CA LEU A 15 11.52 29.52 25.31
C LEU A 15 10.40 28.47 25.16
N LEU A 16 9.16 28.80 25.54
CA LEU A 16 8.00 27.91 25.37
C LEU A 16 7.70 27.62 23.89
N LEU A 17 7.86 28.61 23.00
CA LEU A 17 7.66 28.45 21.56
C LEU A 17 8.74 27.57 20.91
N LEU A 18 9.98 27.60 21.43
CA LEU A 18 11.07 26.76 20.96
C LEU A 18 10.92 25.28 21.38
N LEU A 19 10.30 25.02 22.54
CA LEU A 19 10.05 23.65 23.04
C LEU A 19 8.93 22.92 22.26
N GLY A 20 8.03 23.63 21.60
CA GLY A 20 6.85 23.05 20.94
C GLY A 20 7.07 22.47 19.53
N SER A 21 8.28 22.54 18.97
CA SER A 21 8.45 22.52 17.51
C SER A 21 9.34 21.41 16.94
N HIS A 22 9.41 20.20 17.52
CA HIS A 22 10.22 19.11 16.94
C HIS A 22 9.61 17.70 17.16
N ALA A 23 8.44 17.45 16.59
CA ALA A 23 8.03 16.08 16.27
C ALA A 23 8.44 15.77 14.82
N ALA A 24 9.70 15.36 14.63
CA ALA A 24 10.15 14.93 13.31
C ALA A 24 9.41 13.65 12.92
N GLN A 25 8.58 13.72 11.87
CA GLN A 25 7.84 12.57 11.38
C GLN A 25 8.82 11.51 10.89
N GLN A 26 8.88 10.38 11.59
CA GLN A 26 9.81 9.30 11.27
C GLN A 26 9.42 8.68 9.93
N LYS A 27 10.27 8.83 8.91
CA LYS A 27 10.03 8.29 7.57
C LYS A 27 10.13 6.76 7.61
N ARG A 28 9.02 6.07 7.29
CA ARG A 28 8.99 4.60 7.20
C ARG A 28 9.66 4.11 5.91
N ASN A 29 10.22 2.90 5.96
CA ASN A 29 10.78 2.21 4.81
C ASN A 29 9.77 1.20 4.26
N VAL A 30 9.80 0.97 2.95
CA VAL A 30 8.96 -0.02 2.27
C VAL A 30 9.86 -1.06 1.61
N LEU A 31 9.65 -2.33 1.94
CA LEU A 31 10.31 -3.47 1.31
C LEU A 31 9.25 -4.28 0.55
N LEU A 32 9.38 -4.32 -0.78
CA LEU A 32 8.53 -5.15 -1.65
C LEU A 32 9.25 -6.46 -1.98
N ILE A 33 8.68 -7.58 -1.55
CA ILE A 33 9.19 -8.93 -1.85
C ILE A 33 8.21 -9.59 -2.82
N VAL A 34 8.70 -10.04 -3.98
CA VAL A 34 7.91 -10.75 -4.99
C VAL A 34 8.58 -12.10 -5.24
N ALA A 35 7.82 -13.18 -5.08
CA ALA A 35 8.27 -14.53 -5.41
C ALA A 35 7.69 -14.93 -6.79
N ASP A 36 8.52 -15.55 -7.62
CA ASP A 36 8.12 -16.03 -8.95
C ASP A 36 7.43 -17.39 -8.84
N ASP A 37 6.31 -17.56 -9.55
CA ASP A 37 5.47 -18.76 -9.57
C ASP A 37 5.08 -19.33 -8.18
N ALA A 38 5.04 -18.47 -7.15
CA ALA A 38 4.64 -18.86 -5.81
C ALA A 38 3.12 -18.99 -5.69
N GLY A 39 2.66 -20.20 -5.37
CA GLY A 39 1.26 -20.51 -5.07
C GLY A 39 0.94 -20.50 -3.57
N PHE A 40 -0.07 -21.29 -3.18
CA PHE A 40 -0.51 -21.46 -1.79
C PHE A 40 0.32 -22.49 -1.00
N GLU A 41 1.50 -22.86 -1.51
CA GLU A 41 2.38 -23.91 -0.99
C GLU A 41 3.18 -23.46 0.25
N THR A 42 2.51 -22.86 1.24
CA THR A 42 3.14 -22.40 2.49
C THR A 42 2.24 -22.62 3.70
N GLU A 43 2.85 -22.71 4.88
CA GLU A 43 2.15 -22.87 6.16
C GLU A 43 1.16 -21.72 6.44
N VAL A 44 1.44 -20.52 5.92
CA VAL A 44 0.57 -19.32 6.02
C VAL A 44 -0.81 -19.58 5.41
N TYR A 45 -0.88 -20.43 4.38
CA TYR A 45 -2.12 -20.82 3.70
C TYR A 45 -2.57 -22.24 4.07
N ASN A 46 -2.21 -22.71 5.28
CA ASN A 46 -2.56 -24.04 5.81
C ASN A 46 -2.00 -25.23 5.01
N ASN A 47 -0.90 -25.04 4.28
CA ASN A 47 -0.21 -26.12 3.60
C ASN A 47 0.99 -26.59 4.43
N SER A 48 0.99 -27.85 4.85
CA SER A 48 2.04 -28.44 5.69
C SER A 48 3.12 -29.20 4.90
N ALA A 49 3.02 -29.28 3.57
CA ALA A 49 4.00 -29.97 2.74
C ALA A 49 5.33 -29.22 2.67
N VAL A 50 5.31 -27.88 2.76
CA VAL A 50 6.48 -27.02 2.66
C VAL A 50 6.64 -26.22 3.96
N ARG A 51 7.82 -26.31 4.57
CA ARG A 51 8.14 -25.56 5.80
C ARG A 51 8.76 -24.21 5.47
N THR A 52 8.13 -23.13 5.92
CA THR A 52 8.59 -21.75 5.67
C THR A 52 8.65 -20.92 6.96
N PRO A 53 9.50 -21.29 7.95
CA PRO A 53 9.46 -20.71 9.30
C PRO A 53 9.64 -19.18 9.32
N SER A 54 10.51 -18.63 8.48
CA SER A 54 10.70 -17.18 8.37
C SER A 54 9.47 -16.46 7.82
N LEU A 55 8.75 -17.08 6.87
CA LEU A 55 7.51 -16.54 6.32
C LEU A 55 6.37 -16.66 7.34
N SER A 56 6.29 -17.78 8.06
CA SER A 56 5.33 -17.99 9.15
C SER A 56 5.53 -16.96 10.28
N GLN A 57 6.77 -16.65 10.65
CA GLN A 57 7.08 -15.59 11.61
C GLN A 57 6.72 -14.20 11.09
N LEU A 58 6.92 -13.94 9.79
CA LEU A 58 6.48 -12.68 9.18
C LEU A 58 4.95 -12.56 9.21
N ALA A 59 4.24 -13.64 8.86
CA ALA A 59 2.79 -13.68 8.78
C ALA A 59 2.10 -13.45 10.14
N SER A 60 2.68 -13.92 11.25
CA SER A 60 2.09 -13.76 12.61
C SER A 60 1.96 -12.30 13.07
N ARG A 61 2.73 -11.40 12.45
CA ARG A 61 2.70 -9.95 12.70
C ARG A 61 2.22 -9.14 11.48
N SER A 62 1.64 -9.80 10.48
CA SER A 62 1.21 -9.16 9.24
C SER A 62 -0.29 -9.27 9.01
N VAL A 63 -0.82 -8.48 8.09
CA VAL A 63 -2.16 -8.69 7.54
C VAL A 63 -2.06 -9.70 6.40
N ILE A 64 -2.80 -10.80 6.50
CA ILE A 64 -2.81 -11.87 5.49
C ILE A 64 -4.04 -11.73 4.59
N PHE A 65 -3.83 -11.68 3.28
CA PHE A 65 -4.89 -11.67 2.28
C PHE A 65 -5.20 -13.10 1.83
N ARG A 66 -6.30 -13.69 2.29
CA ARG A 66 -6.72 -15.04 1.88
C ARG A 66 -7.23 -15.13 0.43
N ASN A 67 -7.60 -14.00 -0.14
CA ASN A 67 -8.20 -13.88 -1.46
C ASN A 67 -7.40 -12.90 -2.32
N ALA A 68 -6.09 -13.14 -2.46
CA ALA A 68 -5.20 -12.33 -3.30
C ALA A 68 -5.05 -12.93 -4.71
N PHE A 69 -5.33 -12.15 -5.75
CA PHE A 69 -5.31 -12.61 -7.14
C PHE A 69 -4.42 -11.72 -8.01
N THR A 70 -3.72 -12.34 -8.96
CA THR A 70 -2.97 -11.62 -10.01
C THR A 70 -3.94 -11.03 -11.04
N SER A 71 -3.60 -9.87 -11.62
CA SER A 71 -4.37 -9.31 -12.75
C SER A 71 -4.37 -10.23 -13.97
N VAL A 72 -3.27 -10.95 -14.18
CA VAL A 72 -3.04 -11.90 -15.28
C VAL A 72 -2.09 -13.01 -14.83
N SER A 73 -2.28 -14.22 -15.32
CA SER A 73 -1.44 -15.39 -15.02
C SER A 73 -0.22 -15.47 -15.96
N SER A 74 0.50 -14.36 -16.11
CA SER A 74 1.73 -14.28 -16.92
C SER A 74 2.73 -13.33 -16.26
N CYS A 75 4.01 -13.74 -16.21
CA CYS A 75 5.01 -13.13 -15.33
C CYS A 75 5.27 -11.65 -15.67
N SER A 76 5.57 -11.34 -16.93
CA SER A 76 5.83 -9.97 -17.38
C SER A 76 4.64 -9.02 -17.16
N PRO A 77 3.43 -9.34 -17.63
CA PRO A 77 2.29 -8.44 -17.45
C PRO A 77 1.75 -8.39 -16.00
N SER A 78 1.98 -9.44 -15.19
CA SER A 78 1.69 -9.42 -13.74
C SER A 78 2.64 -8.46 -13.01
N ARG A 79 3.95 -8.58 -13.25
CA ARG A 79 4.96 -7.69 -12.65
C ARG A 79 4.75 -6.24 -13.05
N SER A 80 4.40 -5.96 -14.31
CA SER A 80 4.13 -4.58 -14.74
C SER A 80 2.93 -3.99 -14.00
N THR A 81 1.86 -4.77 -13.76
CA THR A 81 0.72 -4.30 -12.94
C THR A 81 1.14 -4.01 -11.50
N ILE A 82 1.97 -4.85 -10.87
CA ILE A 82 2.48 -4.59 -9.51
C ILE A 82 3.29 -3.29 -9.44
N LEU A 83 4.17 -3.06 -10.43
CA LEU A 83 5.09 -1.91 -10.42
C LEU A 83 4.40 -0.59 -10.81
N THR A 84 3.41 -0.63 -11.70
CA THR A 84 2.73 0.58 -12.20
C THR A 84 1.43 0.88 -11.47
N GLY A 85 0.83 -0.12 -10.83
CA GLY A 85 -0.53 -0.03 -10.29
C GLY A 85 -1.62 0.00 -11.36
N LEU A 86 -1.28 -0.24 -12.64
CA LEU A 86 -2.22 -0.22 -13.75
C LEU A 86 -2.58 -1.65 -14.19
N PRO A 87 -3.88 -1.98 -14.33
CA PRO A 87 -4.28 -3.27 -14.88
C PRO A 87 -3.90 -3.34 -16.36
N GLN A 88 -3.70 -4.56 -16.85
CA GLN A 88 -3.55 -4.79 -18.28
C GLN A 88 -4.82 -4.34 -18.99
N VAL A 89 -4.70 -3.47 -19.99
CA VAL A 89 -5.80 -3.17 -20.89
C VAL A 89 -5.98 -4.42 -21.76
N PRO A 90 -7.18 -5.02 -21.83
CA PRO A 90 -7.42 -6.10 -22.78
C PRO A 90 -6.99 -5.62 -24.16
N SER A 91 -6.18 -6.41 -24.86
CA SER A 91 -5.86 -6.14 -26.26
C SER A 91 -7.18 -6.19 -27.05
N LEU A 92 -7.80 -5.03 -27.23
CA LEU A 92 -8.85 -4.86 -28.21
C LEU A 92 -8.23 -5.17 -29.59
N PRO A 93 -8.97 -5.80 -30.52
CA PRO A 93 -8.49 -5.98 -31.89
C PRO A 93 -7.99 -4.62 -32.42
N ASP A 94 -6.94 -4.62 -33.25
CA ASP A 94 -6.19 -3.42 -33.66
C ASP A 94 -7.07 -2.26 -34.18
N SER A 95 -8.29 -2.53 -34.63
CA SER A 95 -9.30 -1.53 -35.02
C SER A 95 -9.90 -0.70 -33.88
N ALA A 96 -9.64 -1.04 -32.61
CA ALA A 96 -10.18 -0.38 -31.43
C ALA A 96 -9.09 0.18 -30.50
N GLN A 97 -7.88 0.43 -31.03
CA GLN A 97 -6.90 1.37 -30.46
C GLN A 97 -7.43 2.81 -30.53
N SER A 98 -8.55 3.06 -29.85
CA SER A 98 -8.99 4.39 -29.46
C SER A 98 -8.04 4.90 -28.36
N PRO A 99 -7.79 6.22 -28.24
CA PRO A 99 -6.78 6.76 -27.34
C PRO A 99 -7.01 6.24 -25.93
N SER A 100 -5.91 5.91 -25.25
CA SER A 100 -5.88 5.53 -23.84
C SER A 100 -6.97 6.26 -23.05
N PRO A 101 -7.90 5.53 -22.41
CA PRO A 101 -9.07 6.17 -21.83
C PRO A 101 -8.60 7.04 -20.64
N PRO A 102 -9.27 8.17 -20.34
CA PRO A 102 -8.76 9.17 -19.39
C PRO A 102 -8.62 8.60 -17.97
N PRO A 103 -7.83 9.22 -17.07
CA PRO A 103 -7.55 8.64 -15.76
C PRO A 103 -8.72 8.28 -14.87
N SER A 104 -9.83 9.00 -15.03
CA SER A 104 -11.09 8.71 -14.35
C SER A 104 -11.77 7.42 -14.82
N SER A 105 -11.52 6.98 -16.05
CA SER A 105 -12.16 5.81 -16.65
C SER A 105 -11.55 4.46 -16.25
N TRP A 106 -10.27 4.43 -15.86
CA TRP A 106 -9.66 3.23 -15.26
C TRP A 106 -10.35 2.86 -13.93
N PHE A 107 -10.86 3.86 -13.22
CA PHE A 107 -11.70 3.67 -12.02
C PHE A 107 -13.15 3.35 -12.34
N LEU A 108 -13.66 3.67 -13.55
CA LEU A 108 -15.01 3.27 -13.98
C LEU A 108 -15.10 1.79 -14.37
N LEU A 109 -13.96 1.11 -14.59
CA LEU A 109 -13.90 -0.35 -14.65
C LEU A 109 -14.12 -1.03 -13.29
N ALA A 110 -14.15 -0.27 -12.18
CA ALA A 110 -14.67 -0.76 -10.91
C ALA A 110 -16.20 -1.00 -10.98
N GLY A 111 -16.91 -0.42 -11.96
CA GLY A 111 -18.35 -0.58 -12.12
C GLY A 111 -18.83 -1.92 -12.69
N THR A 112 -17.93 -2.85 -13.05
CA THR A 112 -18.31 -4.20 -13.52
C THR A 112 -18.29 -5.24 -12.38
N GLU A 113 -18.34 -4.76 -11.13
CA GLU A 113 -18.00 -5.36 -9.82
C GLU A 113 -18.67 -6.67 -9.35
N GLU A 114 -19.61 -7.24 -10.11
CA GLU A 114 -20.41 -8.36 -9.59
C GLU A 114 -20.09 -9.77 -10.11
N ASN A 115 -19.42 -10.00 -11.27
CA ASN A 115 -19.40 -11.35 -11.89
C ASN A 115 -18.08 -11.93 -12.46
N HIS A 116 -16.93 -11.27 -12.34
CA HIS A 116 -15.66 -11.72 -12.96
C HIS A 116 -14.44 -11.69 -12.01
N SER A 117 -13.48 -12.61 -12.19
CA SER A 117 -12.24 -12.73 -11.38
C SER A 117 -11.39 -11.45 -11.32
N ILE A 118 -11.48 -10.61 -12.36
CA ILE A 118 -10.84 -9.29 -12.43
C ILE A 118 -11.25 -8.35 -11.27
N LEU A 119 -12.40 -8.58 -10.66
CA LEU A 119 -13.01 -7.73 -9.63
C LEU A 119 -12.47 -8.06 -8.24
N GLN A 120 -12.02 -9.30 -8.04
CA GLN A 120 -11.30 -9.68 -6.82
C GLN A 120 -9.92 -9.00 -6.77
N VAL A 121 -9.27 -8.81 -7.92
CA VAL A 121 -8.01 -8.04 -8.04
C VAL A 121 -8.23 -6.58 -7.62
N GLY A 122 -9.29 -5.94 -8.13
CA GLY A 122 -9.65 -4.56 -7.77
C GLY A 122 -9.84 -4.34 -6.27
N ARG A 123 -10.58 -5.24 -5.59
CA ARG A 123 -10.77 -5.18 -4.14
C ARG A 123 -9.47 -5.27 -3.35
N ASN A 124 -8.53 -6.13 -3.76
CA ASN A 124 -7.23 -6.24 -3.12
C ASN A 124 -6.40 -4.98 -3.28
N ILE A 125 -6.36 -4.41 -4.49
CA ILE A 125 -5.63 -3.16 -4.77
C ILE A 125 -6.16 -2.04 -3.87
N THR A 126 -7.48 -1.86 -3.82
CA THR A 126 -8.11 -0.83 -2.98
C THR A 126 -7.79 -1.03 -1.50
N LYS A 127 -7.86 -2.27 -1.00
CA LYS A 127 -7.56 -2.56 0.41
C LYS A 127 -6.08 -2.35 0.73
N ILE A 128 -5.16 -2.81 -0.12
CA ILE A 128 -3.71 -2.60 0.03
C ILE A 128 -3.39 -1.11 0.04
N ARG A 129 -3.96 -0.34 -0.90
CA ARG A 129 -3.77 1.12 -0.97
C ARG A 129 -4.21 1.81 0.32
N GLN A 130 -5.35 1.40 0.88
CA GLN A 130 -5.83 1.93 2.15
C GLN A 130 -4.86 1.60 3.29
N LEU A 131 -4.47 0.34 3.43
CA LEU A 131 -3.52 -0.09 4.48
C LEU A 131 -2.17 0.60 4.36
N VAL A 132 -1.65 0.80 3.15
CA VAL A 132 -0.39 1.52 2.92
C VAL A 132 -0.54 2.99 3.28
N ARG A 133 -1.66 3.64 2.95
CA ARG A 133 -1.94 5.01 3.36
C ARG A 133 -1.95 5.12 4.89
N ASP A 134 -2.70 4.24 5.54
CA ASP A 134 -2.78 4.21 7.01
C ASP A 134 -1.40 3.96 7.62
N PHE A 135 -0.63 3.03 7.05
CA PHE A 135 0.74 2.74 7.46
C PHE A 135 1.71 3.90 7.24
N LEU A 136 1.55 4.74 6.21
CA LEU A 136 2.48 5.86 6.00
C LEU A 136 2.13 7.10 6.84
N HIS A 137 0.87 7.21 7.28
CA HIS A 137 0.38 8.34 8.08
C HIS A 137 0.21 8.05 9.57
N SER A 138 0.24 6.78 10.00
CA SER A 138 0.13 6.45 11.42
C SER A 138 1.36 6.91 12.20
N SER A 139 1.19 7.30 13.46
CA SER A 139 2.30 7.51 14.40
C SER A 139 2.59 6.27 15.26
N ASP A 140 1.97 5.13 14.93
CA ASP A 140 2.14 3.87 15.67
C ASP A 140 3.56 3.32 15.46
N PRO A 141 4.33 3.08 16.52
CA PRO A 141 5.67 2.51 16.42
C PRO A 141 5.69 1.02 16.03
N ARG A 142 4.53 0.35 15.99
CA ARG A 142 4.39 -1.06 15.63
C ARG A 142 4.51 -1.33 14.13
#